data_AF-B8B3R9-F1
#
_entry.id   AF-B8B3R9-F1
#
_cell.length_a   1.000
_cell.length_b   1.000
_cell.length_c   1.000
_cell.angle_alpha   90.00
_cell.angle_beta   90.00
_cell.angle_gamma   90.00
#
_symmetry.space_group_name_H-M   'P 1'
#
loop_
_entity.id
_entity.type
_entity.pdbx_description
1 polymer ?
#
loop_
_entity_poly.entity_id
_entity_poly.type
_entity_poly.pdbx_seq_one_letter_code
_entity_poly.pdbx_strand_id
1 'polypeptide(L)'
;MWTCCTKLRFDGVMVSRDNINAILQQHSGKIVEEFEVKFEFDSKLVDHLNGLVDFVVSSQTKKMAFDLVPTNPVGLLDRYRFPFERFDNGSISRLQHIQLSFASLELPPHFSGFLNLRNLDLHLIRSTQKDLQDLLSQCFNIEWLSLVRCHIGGEIKSLSLDAYVPLTTLPSVPPCVQPLCLDVYVPLEVSSLLKNTCKFSHLKYLQLKLRLYYHDSGNILSLASFLRASPCIEKLEIHFNSYALSHLYYQPIRRLPQGEYGYLKNMHITGFVASTGELESLLHVVESASILEVLTIEAAGMLGKDIDYEGRLKVEELTRRYLDGIMLRNTKLYMA
;
A
#
# COMPACT_ATOMS: atom_id res chain seq x y z
N MET A 1 38.69 -11.11 15.79
CA MET A 1 38.24 -9.86 15.16
C MET A 1 36.83 -10.12 14.64
N TRP A 2 35.80 -9.74 15.39
CA TRP A 2 34.40 -9.92 14.99
C TRP A 2 33.95 -8.63 14.29
N THR A 3 33.72 -8.70 12.99
CA THR A 3 33.17 -7.59 12.19
C THR A 3 31.76 -7.27 12.72
N CYS A 4 31.55 -6.04 13.22
CA CYS A 4 30.22 -5.57 13.61
C CYS A 4 29.24 -5.77 12.46
N CYS A 5 28.19 -6.57 12.68
CA CYS A 5 27.11 -6.70 11.73
C CYS A 5 26.29 -5.41 11.75
N THR A 6 26.36 -4.62 10.67
CA THR A 6 25.59 -3.37 10.56
C THR A 6 24.12 -3.60 10.22
N LYS A 7 23.74 -4.86 9.95
CA LYS A 7 22.37 -5.28 9.64
C LYS A 7 21.97 -6.41 10.58
N LEU A 8 20.97 -6.20 11.42
CA LEU A 8 20.41 -7.24 12.27
C LEU A 8 19.01 -7.61 11.76
N ARG A 9 18.80 -8.90 11.52
CA ARG A 9 17.50 -9.44 11.10
C ARG A 9 17.16 -10.63 11.97
N PHE A 10 15.93 -10.66 12.48
CA PHE A 10 15.40 -11.77 13.25
C PHE A 10 14.10 -12.22 12.61
N ASP A 11 14.06 -13.48 12.17
CA ASP A 11 12.87 -14.10 11.56
C ASP A 11 12.57 -15.42 12.30
N GLY A 12 11.31 -15.60 12.73
CA GLY A 12 10.77 -16.91 13.10
C GLY A 12 10.12 -17.02 14.48
N VAL A 13 9.33 -18.09 14.61
CA VAL A 13 8.58 -18.52 15.82
C VAL A 13 9.50 -19.07 16.93
N MET A 14 10.81 -19.20 16.67
CA MET A 14 11.78 -19.87 17.56
C MET A 14 13.03 -19.05 17.91
N VAL A 15 13.04 -17.73 17.70
CA VAL A 15 14.02 -16.88 18.39
C VAL A 15 13.45 -16.56 19.78
N SER A 16 13.85 -17.33 20.79
CA SER A 16 13.41 -17.04 22.17
C SER A 16 13.81 -15.62 22.55
N ARG A 17 12.99 -14.96 23.40
CA ARG A 17 13.27 -13.64 23.98
C ARG A 17 14.71 -13.53 24.50
N ASP A 18 15.21 -14.60 25.10
CA ASP A 18 16.56 -14.68 25.67
C ASP A 18 17.67 -14.63 24.61
N ASN A 19 17.43 -15.25 23.45
CA ASN A 19 18.39 -15.22 22.34
C ASN A 19 18.50 -13.83 21.72
N ILE A 20 17.37 -13.12 21.55
CA ILE A 20 17.37 -11.74 21.03
C ILE A 20 18.12 -10.85 22.01
N ASN A 21 17.76 -10.89 23.30
CA ASN A 21 18.41 -10.07 24.32
C ASN A 21 19.92 -10.31 24.38
N ALA A 22 20.37 -11.57 24.31
CA ALA A 22 21.80 -11.88 24.27
C ALA A 22 22.50 -11.25 23.05
N ILE A 23 21.88 -11.29 21.88
CA ILE A 23 22.41 -10.69 20.65
C ILE A 23 22.43 -9.16 20.74
N LEU A 24 21.37 -8.53 21.28
CA LEU A 24 21.33 -7.09 21.51
C LEU A 24 22.43 -6.64 22.47
N GLN A 25 22.67 -7.39 23.56
CA GLN A 25 23.75 -7.09 24.50
C GLN A 25 25.13 -7.13 23.84
N GLN A 26 25.37 -8.09 22.92
CA GLN A 26 26.61 -8.13 22.13
C GLN A 26 26.77 -6.95 21.18
N HIS A 27 25.65 -6.30 20.80
CA HIS A 27 25.58 -5.15 19.90
C HIS A 27 25.38 -3.82 20.64
N SER A 28 25.36 -3.83 21.97
CA SER A 28 25.27 -2.62 22.79
C SER A 28 26.45 -1.69 22.53
N GLY A 29 26.17 -0.40 22.29
CA GLY A 29 27.17 0.61 21.96
C GLY A 29 27.77 0.52 20.55
N LYS A 30 27.27 -0.38 19.70
CA LYS A 30 27.68 -0.51 18.29
C LYS A 30 26.64 0.11 17.35
N ILE A 31 27.11 0.54 16.19
CA ILE A 31 26.24 1.05 15.12
C ILE A 31 25.58 -0.14 14.43
N VAL A 32 24.24 -0.12 14.36
CA VAL A 32 23.41 -1.04 13.59
C VAL A 32 22.55 -0.20 12.66
N GLU A 33 22.92 -0.12 11.39
CA GLU A 33 22.25 0.73 10.40
C GLU A 33 20.87 0.19 9.99
N GLU A 34 20.72 -1.14 9.91
CA GLU A 34 19.46 -1.80 9.59
C GLU A 34 19.05 -2.76 10.71
N PHE A 35 17.83 -2.60 11.21
CA PHE A 35 17.26 -3.47 12.23
C PHE A 35 15.89 -3.97 11.77
N GLU A 36 15.71 -5.29 11.75
CA GLU A 36 14.48 -5.92 11.29
C GLU A 36 14.10 -7.08 12.19
N VAL A 37 12.83 -7.11 12.57
CA VAL A 37 12.25 -8.17 13.40
C VAL A 37 10.94 -8.63 12.80
N LYS A 38 10.72 -9.94 12.78
CA LYS A 38 9.49 -10.56 12.35
C LYS A 38 9.03 -11.61 13.35
N PHE A 39 7.89 -11.36 13.98
CA PHE A 39 7.35 -12.21 15.04
C PHE A 39 5.82 -12.28 15.00
N GLU A 40 5.27 -13.37 15.54
CA GLU A 40 3.86 -13.42 15.90
C GLU A 40 3.59 -12.48 17.08
N PHE A 41 2.57 -11.63 16.95
CA PHE A 41 2.22 -10.66 17.97
C PHE A 41 1.37 -11.29 19.08
N ASP A 42 1.91 -11.24 20.30
CA ASP A 42 1.22 -11.49 21.55
C ASP A 42 1.32 -10.22 22.40
N SER A 43 0.20 -9.77 22.98
CA SER A 43 0.17 -8.58 23.85
C SER A 43 1.08 -8.71 25.08
N LYS A 44 1.45 -9.94 25.47
CA LYS A 44 2.46 -10.20 26.52
C LYS A 44 3.90 -9.84 26.11
N LEU A 45 4.14 -9.54 24.83
CA LEU A 45 5.45 -9.17 24.30
C LEU A 45 5.68 -7.66 24.17
N VAL A 46 4.72 -6.82 24.56
CA VAL A 46 4.81 -5.35 24.41
C VAL A 46 6.09 -4.77 25.04
N ASP A 47 6.44 -5.16 26.28
CA ASP A 47 7.66 -4.66 26.92
C ASP A 47 8.93 -5.09 26.19
N HIS A 48 8.92 -6.27 25.58
CA HIS A 48 10.05 -6.73 24.78
C HIS A 48 10.16 -5.93 23.48
N LEU A 49 9.04 -5.71 22.78
CA LEU A 49 9.01 -4.86 21.58
C LEU A 49 9.49 -3.44 21.88
N ASN A 50 9.08 -2.88 23.02
CA ASN A 50 9.56 -1.59 23.50
C ASN A 50 11.07 -1.58 23.74
N GLY A 51 11.63 -2.65 24.32
CA GLY A 51 13.08 -2.81 24.46
C GLY A 51 13.82 -2.91 23.12
N LEU A 52 13.20 -3.47 22.08
CA LEU A 52 13.75 -3.47 20.72
C LEU A 52 13.73 -2.06 20.12
N VAL A 53 12.70 -1.25 20.41
CA VAL A 53 12.67 0.16 20.01
C VAL A 53 13.76 0.95 20.72
N ASP A 54 13.96 0.74 22.03
CA ASP A 54 15.06 1.37 22.78
C ASP A 54 16.42 1.02 22.16
N PHE A 55 16.60 -0.23 21.75
CA PHE A 55 17.81 -0.66 21.04
C PHE A 55 17.99 0.14 19.74
N VAL A 56 16.97 0.20 18.87
CA VAL A 56 16.99 0.97 17.61
C VAL A 56 17.39 2.43 17.82
N VAL A 57 16.84 3.06 18.86
CA VAL A 57 17.18 4.45 19.23
C VAL A 57 18.67 4.57 19.58
N SER A 58 19.18 3.65 20.39
CA SER A 58 20.58 3.65 20.86
C SER A 58 21.62 3.24 19.80
N SER A 59 21.24 2.41 18.82
CA SER A 59 22.17 1.80 17.84
C SER A 59 22.41 2.64 16.59
N GLN A 60 21.98 3.90 16.59
CA GLN A 60 22.09 4.83 15.45
C GLN A 60 21.47 4.30 14.15
N THR A 61 20.37 3.58 14.28
CA THR A 61 19.70 2.92 13.15
C THR A 61 19.12 3.90 12.14
N LYS A 62 19.26 3.55 10.85
CA LYS A 62 18.72 4.30 9.70
C LYS A 62 17.48 3.63 9.13
N LYS A 63 17.41 2.30 9.18
CA LYS A 63 16.27 1.50 8.73
C LYS A 63 15.77 0.61 9.86
N MET A 64 14.49 0.74 10.20
CA MET A 64 13.83 -0.17 11.13
C MET A 64 12.62 -0.85 10.47
N ALA A 65 12.43 -2.13 10.79
CA ALA A 65 11.28 -2.90 10.35
C ALA A 65 10.75 -3.78 11.49
N PHE A 66 9.49 -3.59 11.85
CA PHE A 66 8.76 -4.41 12.81
C PHE A 66 7.62 -5.12 12.08
N ASP A 67 7.89 -6.31 11.56
CA ASP A 67 6.92 -7.14 10.84
C ASP A 67 6.17 -8.06 11.82
N LEU A 68 5.20 -7.49 12.52
CA LEU A 68 4.37 -8.20 13.48
C LEU A 68 3.20 -8.90 12.76
N VAL A 69 3.05 -10.20 12.99
CA VAL A 69 2.02 -11.05 12.39
C VAL A 69 0.91 -11.32 13.41
N PRO A 70 -0.39 -11.14 13.07
CA PRO A 70 -1.47 -11.46 14.00
C PRO A 70 -1.54 -12.97 14.31
N THR A 71 -1.55 -13.31 15.59
CA THR A 71 -1.68 -14.71 16.06
C THR A 71 -3.10 -15.27 15.88
N ASN A 72 -4.12 -14.42 15.78
CA ASN A 72 -5.50 -14.82 15.49
C ASN A 72 -6.12 -13.95 14.38
N PRO A 73 -6.58 -14.53 13.26
CA PRO A 73 -7.18 -13.77 12.16
C PRO A 73 -8.51 -13.09 12.55
N VAL A 74 -9.17 -13.49 13.65
CA VAL A 74 -10.48 -12.95 14.07
C VAL A 74 -10.35 -11.85 15.16
N GLY A 75 -9.13 -11.53 15.61
CA GLY A 75 -8.87 -10.81 16.86
C GLY A 75 -9.09 -9.29 16.84
N LEU A 76 -10.30 -8.86 17.15
CA LEU A 76 -10.65 -7.50 17.59
C LEU A 76 -10.03 -7.18 18.98
N LEU A 77 -8.81 -6.64 19.11
CA LEU A 77 -8.64 -5.33 19.78
C LEU A 77 -7.21 -4.84 20.09
N ASP A 78 -6.20 -5.64 20.44
CA ASP A 78 -4.90 -5.06 20.85
C ASP A 78 -3.85 -5.14 19.73
N ARG A 79 -3.62 -4.04 19.02
CA ARG A 79 -2.45 -3.88 18.14
C ARG A 79 -1.29 -3.34 18.96
N TYR A 80 -0.06 -3.57 18.51
CA TYR A 80 1.10 -2.97 19.17
C TYR A 80 1.02 -1.44 19.12
N ARG A 81 0.87 -0.75 20.25
CA ARG A 81 0.96 0.71 20.28
C ARG A 81 2.41 1.10 20.06
N PHE A 82 2.69 1.73 18.92
CA PHE A 82 4.04 2.13 18.58
C PHE A 82 4.50 3.28 19.51
N PRO A 83 5.62 3.14 20.23
CA PRO A 83 6.00 4.05 21.31
C PRO A 83 6.79 5.25 20.78
N PHE A 84 6.10 6.18 20.11
CA PHE A 84 6.71 7.41 19.58
C PHE A 84 7.48 8.22 20.63
N GLU A 85 7.06 8.16 21.90
CA GLU A 85 7.69 8.83 23.05
C GLU A 85 9.12 8.35 23.36
N ARG A 86 9.54 7.21 22.82
CA ARG A 86 10.90 6.66 23.03
C ARG A 86 11.95 7.26 22.10
N PHE A 87 11.54 7.96 21.06
CA PHE A 87 12.46 8.55 20.09
C PHE A 87 12.94 9.92 20.54
N ASP A 88 14.26 10.14 20.44
CA ASP A 88 14.92 11.41 20.71
C ASP A 88 15.27 12.16 19.41
N ASN A 89 15.67 13.44 19.52
CA ASN A 89 16.04 14.25 18.34
C ASN A 89 17.16 13.61 17.49
N GLY A 90 18.05 12.83 18.12
CA GLY A 90 19.12 12.12 17.43
C GLY A 90 18.59 11.01 16.54
N SER A 91 17.77 10.10 17.08
CA SER A 91 17.18 8.98 16.35
C SER A 91 16.19 9.44 15.28
N ILE A 92 15.38 10.45 15.62
CA ILE A 92 14.42 11.08 14.70
C ILE A 92 15.09 11.63 13.44
N SER A 93 16.25 12.26 13.58
CA SER A 93 17.01 12.81 12.45
C SER A 93 17.82 11.77 11.68
N ARG A 94 18.02 10.56 12.20
CA ARG A 94 18.78 9.50 11.51
C ARG A 94 17.91 8.54 10.73
N LEU A 95 16.69 8.27 11.20
CA LEU A 95 15.80 7.31 10.57
C LEU A 95 15.41 7.78 9.16
N GLN A 96 15.66 6.91 8.20
CA GLN A 96 15.37 7.11 6.80
C GLN A 96 14.27 6.17 6.32
N HIS A 97 14.16 4.98 6.92
CA HIS A 97 13.20 3.95 6.52
C HIS A 97 12.50 3.36 7.74
N ILE A 98 11.18 3.40 7.75
CA ILE A 98 10.34 2.81 8.80
C ILE A 98 9.34 1.87 8.14
N GLN A 99 9.35 0.61 8.57
CA GLN A 99 8.32 -0.37 8.25
C GLN A 99 7.65 -0.85 9.54
N LEU A 100 6.33 -0.75 9.61
CA LEU A 100 5.54 -1.22 10.76
C LEU A 100 4.38 -2.09 10.27
N SER A 101 4.26 -3.28 10.83
CA SER A 101 3.11 -4.18 10.62
C SER A 101 2.32 -4.32 11.93
N PHE A 102 0.99 -4.44 11.82
CA PHE A 102 0.08 -4.81 12.93
C PHE A 102 0.19 -3.92 14.19
N ALA A 103 0.29 -2.61 13.99
CA ALA A 103 0.46 -1.61 15.05
C ALA A 103 -0.68 -0.56 15.10
N SER A 104 -0.82 0.11 16.24
CA SER A 104 -1.62 1.35 16.41
C SER A 104 -0.67 2.54 16.37
N LEU A 105 -0.99 3.54 15.54
CA LEU A 105 -0.28 4.83 15.49
C LEU A 105 -1.13 5.90 16.17
N GLU A 106 -0.66 6.30 17.35
CA GLU A 106 -1.20 7.38 18.16
C GLU A 106 -0.07 8.38 18.39
N LEU A 107 -0.14 9.54 17.72
CA LEU A 107 0.96 10.51 17.79
C LEU A 107 0.93 11.31 19.10
N PRO A 108 2.10 11.65 19.66
CA PRO A 108 2.17 12.56 20.79
C PRO A 108 1.81 14.00 20.38
N PRO A 109 1.28 14.84 21.29
CA PRO A 109 0.83 16.21 20.98
C PRO A 109 1.88 17.14 20.35
N HIS A 110 3.17 16.84 20.52
CA HIS A 110 4.29 17.61 20.00
C HIS A 110 5.18 16.79 19.06
N PHE A 111 4.58 15.88 18.30
CA PHE A 111 5.31 15.08 17.32
C PHE A 111 6.04 15.98 16.30
N SER A 112 7.37 15.89 16.28
CA SER A 112 8.24 16.73 15.44
C SER A 112 8.56 16.11 14.08
N GLY A 113 8.01 14.93 13.76
CA GLY A 113 8.28 14.22 12.50
C GLY A 113 9.65 13.56 12.45
N PHE A 114 9.79 12.57 11.56
CA PHE A 114 11.07 11.96 11.20
C PHE A 114 11.66 12.73 10.00
N LEU A 115 12.58 13.66 10.29
CA LEU A 115 13.01 14.68 9.33
C LEU A 115 13.72 14.14 8.08
N ASN A 116 14.39 12.99 8.20
CA ASN A 116 15.11 12.36 7.09
C ASN A 116 14.40 11.10 6.56
N LEU A 117 13.16 10.87 6.98
CA LEU A 117 12.36 9.72 6.54
C LEU A 117 12.04 9.85 5.05
N ARG A 118 12.52 8.89 4.28
CA ARG A 118 12.25 8.74 2.85
C ARG A 118 11.26 7.63 2.57
N ASN A 119 11.26 6.57 3.37
CA ASN A 119 10.42 5.40 3.13
C ASN A 119 9.57 5.11 4.35
N LEU A 120 8.25 5.15 4.17
CA LEU A 120 7.27 4.80 5.18
C LEU A 120 6.39 3.67 4.66
N ASP A 121 6.52 2.49 5.26
CA ASP A 121 5.73 1.30 4.91
C ASP A 121 4.89 0.85 6.10
N LEU A 122 3.58 0.96 5.95
CA LEU A 122 2.61 0.70 7.00
C LEU A 122 1.69 -0.43 6.56
N HIS A 123 1.71 -1.54 7.29
CA HIS A 123 0.90 -2.71 7.02
C HIS A 123 -0.03 -3.01 8.21
N LEU A 124 -1.32 -3.21 7.97
CA LEU A 124 -2.29 -3.51 9.02
C LEU A 124 -2.22 -2.50 10.18
N ILE A 125 -2.10 -1.22 9.87
CA ILE A 125 -2.02 -0.16 10.87
C ILE A 125 -3.40 0.32 11.26
N ARG A 126 -3.65 0.58 12.55
CA ARG A 126 -4.78 1.40 13.02
C ARG A 126 -4.28 2.81 13.31
N SER A 127 -4.94 3.83 12.78
CA SER A 127 -4.63 5.23 13.10
C SER A 127 -5.87 6.11 12.91
N THR A 128 -5.86 7.32 13.47
CA THR A 128 -6.87 8.32 13.14
C THR A 128 -6.49 9.06 11.86
N GLN A 129 -7.47 9.67 11.19
CA GLN A 129 -7.18 10.54 10.04
C GLN A 129 -6.24 11.68 10.42
N LYS A 130 -6.42 12.24 11.62
CA LYS A 130 -5.61 13.32 12.15
C LYS A 130 -4.16 12.87 12.35
N ASP A 131 -3.94 11.75 13.02
CA ASP A 131 -2.58 11.25 13.28
C ASP A 131 -1.84 10.93 11.99
N LEU A 132 -2.51 10.31 11.01
CA LEU A 132 -1.87 10.07 9.71
C LEU A 132 -1.53 11.38 8.99
N GLN A 133 -2.42 12.37 9.03
CA GLN A 133 -2.16 13.68 8.44
C GLN A 133 -0.98 14.38 9.11
N ASP A 134 -0.94 14.36 10.44
CA ASP A 134 0.14 14.95 11.22
C ASP A 134 1.46 14.20 10.93
N LEU A 135 1.45 12.87 10.84
CA LEU A 135 2.64 12.07 10.48
C LEU A 135 3.21 12.47 9.12
N LEU A 136 2.36 12.53 8.09
CA LEU A 136 2.80 12.84 6.72
C LEU A 136 3.20 14.31 6.56
N SER A 137 2.54 15.24 7.26
CA SER A 137 2.90 16.67 7.20
C SER A 137 4.24 16.96 7.86
N GLN A 138 4.57 16.25 8.94
CA GLN A 138 5.84 16.43 9.66
C GLN A 138 6.99 15.63 9.05
N CYS A 139 6.71 14.55 8.32
CA CYS A 139 7.70 13.78 7.57
C CYS A 139 7.76 14.23 6.10
N PHE A 140 8.24 15.44 5.85
CA PHE A 140 8.14 16.11 4.55
C PHE A 140 9.05 15.54 3.45
N ASN A 141 10.08 14.75 3.80
CA ASN A 141 11.04 14.17 2.86
C ASN A 141 10.67 12.74 2.39
N ILE A 142 9.44 12.28 2.67
CA ILE A 142 9.01 10.96 2.21
C ILE A 142 9.04 10.93 0.68
N GLU A 143 9.75 9.95 0.14
CA GLU A 143 9.84 9.63 -1.28
C GLU A 143 8.95 8.43 -1.60
N TRP A 144 8.84 7.46 -0.68
CA TRP A 144 8.02 6.25 -0.81
C TRP A 144 7.02 6.12 0.35
N LEU A 145 5.73 6.08 0.01
CA LEU A 145 4.65 5.81 0.97
C LEU A 145 3.91 4.52 0.58
N SER A 146 3.85 3.57 1.50
CA SER A 146 3.09 2.32 1.36
C SER A 146 2.08 2.20 2.48
N LEU A 147 0.80 2.10 2.13
CA LEU A 147 -0.30 1.88 3.07
C LEU A 147 -1.03 0.60 2.67
N VAL A 148 -0.88 -0.46 3.45
CA VAL A 148 -1.37 -1.80 3.11
C VAL A 148 -2.31 -2.30 4.18
N ARG A 149 -3.60 -2.50 3.84
CA ARG A 149 -4.63 -2.97 4.81
C ARG A 149 -4.72 -2.10 6.07
N CYS A 150 -4.42 -0.81 5.96
CA CYS A 150 -4.51 0.12 7.08
C CYS A 150 -5.97 0.53 7.35
N HIS A 151 -6.28 0.81 8.61
CA HIS A 151 -7.53 1.34 9.12
C HIS A 151 -7.31 2.77 9.64
N ILE A 152 -7.81 3.75 8.89
CA ILE A 152 -7.66 5.19 9.11
C ILE A 152 -9.07 5.79 9.30
N GLY A 153 -9.45 6.17 10.52
CA GLY A 153 -10.80 6.67 10.80
C GLY A 153 -11.26 6.49 12.26
N GLY A 154 -12.45 7.03 12.59
CA GLY A 154 -13.04 6.99 13.93
C GLY A 154 -13.55 5.60 14.36
N GLU A 155 -14.00 5.50 15.62
CA GLU A 155 -14.38 4.24 16.30
C GLU A 155 -15.20 3.30 15.41
N ILE A 156 -14.68 2.07 15.26
CA ILE A 156 -15.36 0.98 14.57
C ILE A 156 -16.62 0.62 15.37
N LYS A 157 -17.79 1.11 14.93
CA LYS A 157 -19.10 0.68 15.50
C LYS A 157 -19.56 -0.67 14.96
N SER A 158 -18.88 -1.25 13.96
CA SER A 158 -19.27 -2.51 13.31
C SER A 158 -18.14 -3.54 13.35
N LEU A 159 -18.42 -4.68 13.98
CA LEU A 159 -17.52 -5.81 14.26
C LEU A 159 -17.06 -6.60 13.01
N SER A 160 -17.09 -6.03 11.80
CA SER A 160 -16.57 -6.74 10.63
C SER A 160 -15.06 -6.53 10.52
N LEU A 161 -14.34 -7.60 10.18
CA LEU A 161 -12.97 -7.53 9.63
C LEU A 161 -12.88 -6.68 8.35
N ASP A 162 -14.05 -6.20 7.87
CA ASP A 162 -14.25 -5.49 6.64
C ASP A 162 -14.49 -3.98 6.79
N ALA A 163 -14.27 -3.42 7.98
CA ALA A 163 -14.20 -1.98 8.15
C ALA A 163 -12.89 -1.47 7.53
N TYR A 164 -12.97 -0.90 6.32
CA TYR A 164 -11.81 -0.45 5.54
C TYR A 164 -11.92 1.02 5.14
N VAL A 165 -10.79 1.58 4.74
CA VAL A 165 -10.57 3.01 4.49
C VAL A 165 -11.05 3.39 3.09
N PRO A 166 -12.00 4.33 2.97
CA PRO A 166 -12.28 4.95 1.69
C PRO A 166 -11.06 5.80 1.26
N LEU A 167 -10.59 5.68 0.01
CA LEU A 167 -9.50 6.49 -0.56
C LEU A 167 -9.68 8.01 -0.33
N THR A 168 -10.92 8.45 -0.16
CA THR A 168 -11.32 9.85 0.11
C THR A 168 -10.79 10.36 1.45
N THR A 169 -10.51 9.47 2.40
CA THR A 169 -10.07 9.79 3.76
C THR A 169 -8.55 9.92 3.89
N LEU A 170 -7.79 9.52 2.86
CA LEU A 170 -6.33 9.71 2.84
C LEU A 170 -6.02 11.21 2.91
N PRO A 171 -5.14 11.69 3.79
CA PRO A 171 -4.72 13.10 3.79
C PRO A 171 -3.91 13.44 2.52
N SER A 172 -3.64 14.73 2.31
CA SER A 172 -2.75 15.15 1.21
C SER A 172 -1.36 14.59 1.44
N VAL A 173 -0.75 14.06 0.38
CA VAL A 173 0.58 13.45 0.44
C VAL A 173 1.63 14.53 0.17
N PRO A 174 2.80 14.51 0.84
CA PRO A 174 3.87 15.46 0.58
C PRO A 174 4.31 15.47 -0.90
N PRO A 175 4.67 16.65 -1.47
CA PRO A 175 5.14 16.77 -2.85
C PRO A 175 6.34 15.88 -3.22
N CYS A 176 7.14 15.50 -2.23
CA CYS A 176 8.34 14.69 -2.43
C CYS A 176 8.04 13.21 -2.73
N VAL A 177 6.82 12.74 -2.47
CA VAL A 177 6.43 11.35 -2.71
C VAL A 177 6.24 11.12 -4.21
N GLN A 178 7.11 10.29 -4.80
CA GLN A 178 7.07 9.99 -6.23
C GLN A 178 6.43 8.62 -6.50
N PRO A 179 6.79 7.57 -5.74
CA PRO A 179 6.01 6.35 -5.57
C PRO A 179 5.01 6.39 -4.41
N LEU A 180 3.74 6.12 -4.72
CA LEU A 180 2.70 5.81 -3.74
C LEU A 180 2.17 4.40 -3.99
N CYS A 181 2.29 3.52 -3.01
CA CYS A 181 1.69 2.19 -3.02
C CYS A 181 0.52 2.14 -2.04
N LEU A 182 -0.65 1.74 -2.53
CA LEU A 182 -1.85 1.57 -1.71
C LEU A 182 -2.39 0.16 -1.93
N ASP A 183 -2.46 -0.66 -0.87
CA ASP A 183 -3.27 -1.88 -0.87
C ASP A 183 -4.56 -1.59 -0.13
N VAL A 184 -5.61 -1.45 -0.93
CA VAL A 184 -6.90 -0.92 -0.52
C VAL A 184 -7.96 -1.99 -0.76
N TYR A 185 -8.78 -2.23 0.26
CA TYR A 185 -10.06 -2.89 0.10
C TYR A 185 -11.12 -1.84 -0.14
N VAL A 186 -12.03 -2.05 -1.10
CA VAL A 186 -12.86 -0.95 -1.57
C VAL A 186 -14.34 -1.26 -1.71
N PRO A 187 -15.19 -0.74 -0.81
CA PRO A 187 -16.48 -0.24 -1.20
C PRO A 187 -16.26 1.18 -1.74
N LEU A 188 -16.04 1.33 -3.05
CA LEU A 188 -15.87 2.67 -3.63
C LEU A 188 -17.23 3.37 -3.73
N GLU A 189 -17.76 3.88 -2.63
CA GLU A 189 -18.90 4.79 -2.69
C GLU A 189 -18.49 6.13 -3.33
N VAL A 190 -19.22 6.49 -4.38
CA VAL A 190 -18.80 7.29 -5.54
C VAL A 190 -18.72 8.81 -5.30
N SER A 191 -19.02 9.34 -4.13
CA SER A 191 -19.46 10.75 -4.06
C SER A 191 -18.44 11.79 -3.58
N SER A 192 -17.32 11.42 -2.94
CA SER A 192 -16.43 12.41 -2.29
C SER A 192 -15.07 12.68 -2.96
N LEU A 193 -14.58 11.84 -3.90
CA LEU A 193 -13.34 12.14 -4.65
C LEU A 193 -13.52 13.24 -5.71
N LEU A 194 -14.75 13.46 -6.17
CA LEU A 194 -15.08 14.44 -7.23
C LEU A 194 -14.85 15.91 -6.80
N LYS A 195 -14.67 16.19 -5.51
CA LYS A 195 -14.55 17.56 -4.99
C LYS A 195 -13.11 18.07 -4.83
N ASN A 196 -12.11 17.17 -4.84
CA ASN A 196 -10.71 17.52 -4.57
C ASN A 196 -9.83 17.16 -5.77
N THR A 197 -9.93 17.94 -6.83
CA THR A 197 -9.02 17.85 -7.98
C THR A 197 -7.60 18.19 -7.52
N CYS A 198 -6.58 17.45 -8.00
CA CYS A 198 -5.15 17.70 -7.76
C CYS A 198 -4.56 17.44 -6.36
N LYS A 199 -5.22 16.65 -5.49
CA LYS A 199 -4.67 16.32 -4.15
C LYS A 199 -3.28 15.68 -4.16
N PHE A 200 -2.93 14.99 -5.25
CA PHE A 200 -1.66 14.28 -5.43
C PHE A 200 -0.92 14.83 -6.67
N SER A 201 -0.83 16.17 -6.78
CA SER A 201 -0.31 16.88 -7.96
C SER A 201 1.13 16.56 -8.35
N HIS A 202 1.94 16.02 -7.45
CA HIS A 202 3.34 15.65 -7.70
C HIS A 202 3.56 14.15 -7.90
N LEU A 203 2.50 13.35 -7.75
CA LEU A 203 2.61 11.90 -7.81
C LEU A 203 2.91 11.45 -9.24
N LYS A 204 4.03 10.73 -9.41
CA LYS A 204 4.49 10.22 -10.72
C LYS A 204 4.24 8.74 -10.90
N TYR A 205 4.27 7.97 -9.83
CA TYR A 205 4.06 6.53 -9.85
C TYR A 205 3.04 6.13 -8.78
N LEU A 206 1.97 5.49 -9.23
CA LEU A 206 0.93 4.95 -8.38
C LEU A 206 0.85 3.43 -8.56
N GLN A 207 0.90 2.70 -7.45
CA GLN A 207 0.60 1.28 -7.39
C GLN A 207 -0.65 1.07 -6.53
N LEU A 208 -1.68 0.48 -7.11
CA LEU A 208 -2.93 0.13 -6.44
C LEU A 208 -3.05 -1.39 -6.37
N LYS A 209 -3.17 -1.96 -5.18
CA LYS A 209 -3.53 -3.36 -4.98
C LYS A 209 -4.98 -3.40 -4.51
N LEU A 210 -5.87 -3.90 -5.37
CA LEU A 210 -7.31 -3.83 -5.19
C LEU A 210 -7.85 -5.22 -4.89
N ARG A 211 -8.56 -5.37 -3.76
CA ARG A 211 -9.35 -6.57 -3.49
C ARG A 211 -10.80 -6.33 -3.86
N LEU A 212 -11.31 -7.15 -4.77
CA LEU A 212 -12.65 -7.00 -5.34
C LEU A 212 -13.49 -8.23 -5.01
N TYR A 213 -14.69 -8.00 -4.47
CA TYR A 213 -15.75 -9.00 -4.42
C TYR A 213 -16.78 -8.75 -5.52
N TYR A 214 -17.63 -9.75 -5.76
CA TYR A 214 -18.65 -9.72 -6.82
C TYR A 214 -19.53 -8.45 -6.80
N HIS A 215 -19.87 -7.94 -5.61
CA HIS A 215 -20.72 -6.75 -5.47
C HIS A 215 -20.01 -5.43 -5.79
N ASP A 216 -18.68 -5.40 -5.83
CA ASP A 216 -17.88 -4.19 -6.05
C ASP A 216 -17.51 -3.96 -7.51
N SER A 217 -17.88 -4.87 -8.41
CA SER A 217 -17.53 -4.79 -9.83
C SER A 217 -18.06 -3.51 -10.52
N GLY A 218 -19.17 -2.95 -10.05
CA GLY A 218 -19.72 -1.68 -10.55
C GLY A 218 -19.03 -0.42 -10.02
N ASN A 219 -18.20 -0.55 -8.98
CA ASN A 219 -17.65 0.55 -8.17
C ASN A 219 -16.24 0.99 -8.63
N ILE A 220 -15.61 0.24 -9.54
CA ILE A 220 -14.23 0.47 -10.01
C ILE A 220 -14.08 1.84 -10.71
N LEU A 221 -15.17 2.46 -11.18
CA LEU A 221 -15.22 3.79 -11.81
C LEU A 221 -14.62 4.93 -10.96
N SER A 222 -14.64 4.79 -9.65
CA SER A 222 -13.98 5.69 -8.71
C SER A 222 -12.45 5.79 -8.86
N LEU A 223 -11.79 4.79 -9.48
CA LEU A 223 -10.38 4.87 -9.85
C LEU A 223 -10.13 6.07 -10.77
N ALA A 224 -11.06 6.36 -11.69
CA ALA A 224 -10.96 7.53 -12.56
C ALA A 224 -10.87 8.84 -11.76
N SER A 225 -11.60 8.92 -10.63
CA SER A 225 -11.58 10.09 -9.75
C SER A 225 -10.25 10.23 -9.01
N PHE A 226 -9.64 9.12 -8.59
CA PHE A 226 -8.32 9.13 -7.97
C PHE A 226 -7.21 9.54 -8.96
N LEU A 227 -7.29 9.03 -10.19
CA LEU A 227 -6.37 9.43 -11.26
C LEU A 227 -6.53 10.91 -11.61
N ARG A 228 -7.75 11.45 -11.62
CA ARG A 228 -8.00 12.90 -11.76
C ARG A 228 -7.41 13.73 -10.61
N ALA A 229 -7.29 13.15 -9.42
CA ALA A 229 -6.59 13.78 -8.30
C ALA A 229 -5.05 13.74 -8.43
N SER A 230 -4.52 13.00 -9.42
CA SER A 230 -3.09 12.74 -9.64
C SER A 230 -2.66 13.16 -11.06
N PRO A 231 -2.76 14.45 -11.43
CA PRO A 231 -2.62 14.92 -12.82
C PRO A 231 -1.24 14.68 -13.45
N CYS A 232 -0.17 14.56 -12.67
CA CYS A 232 1.20 14.36 -13.16
C CYS A 232 1.65 12.89 -13.18
N ILE A 233 0.72 11.95 -13.09
CA ILE A 233 1.04 10.52 -13.09
C ILE A 233 1.70 10.08 -14.40
N GLU A 234 2.85 9.42 -14.29
CA GLU A 234 3.66 8.91 -15.40
C GLU A 234 3.58 7.37 -15.52
N LYS A 235 3.39 6.68 -14.39
CA LYS A 235 3.26 5.22 -14.29
C LYS A 235 2.12 4.81 -13.38
N LEU A 236 1.29 3.89 -13.85
CA LEU A 236 0.17 3.31 -13.12
C LEU A 236 0.27 1.79 -13.06
N GLU A 237 0.27 1.23 -11.86
CA GLU A 237 0.19 -0.21 -11.62
C GLU A 237 -1.12 -0.54 -10.88
N ILE A 238 -1.87 -1.52 -11.38
CA ILE A 238 -3.10 -2.00 -10.75
C ILE A 238 -3.02 -3.52 -10.61
N HIS A 239 -3.01 -3.99 -9.37
CA HIS A 239 -2.99 -5.41 -9.05
C HIS A 239 -4.35 -5.81 -8.51
N PHE A 240 -5.14 -6.50 -9.32
CA PHE A 240 -6.41 -7.05 -8.89
C PHE A 240 -6.19 -8.35 -8.12
N ASN A 241 -6.89 -8.48 -7.00
CA ASN A 241 -7.11 -9.73 -6.30
C ASN A 241 -8.62 -9.96 -6.27
N SER A 242 -9.12 -10.51 -7.37
CA SER A 242 -10.54 -10.73 -7.62
C SER A 242 -10.91 -12.16 -7.24
N TYR A 243 -11.88 -12.31 -6.35
CA TYR A 243 -12.51 -13.60 -6.06
C TYR A 243 -13.73 -13.85 -6.95
N ALA A 244 -13.96 -12.99 -7.96
CA ALA A 244 -15.10 -13.11 -8.85
C ALA A 244 -14.93 -14.35 -9.73
N LEU A 245 -15.88 -15.29 -9.61
CA LEU A 245 -16.03 -16.37 -10.58
C LEU A 245 -16.38 -15.74 -11.93
N SER A 246 -15.46 -15.83 -12.88
CA SER A 246 -15.57 -15.24 -14.22
C SER A 246 -16.55 -16.03 -15.10
N HIS A 247 -17.84 -16.10 -14.76
CA HIS A 247 -18.81 -16.79 -15.62
C HIS A 247 -20.15 -16.03 -15.71
N LEU A 248 -20.39 -15.42 -16.89
CA LEU A 248 -21.68 -15.41 -17.62
C LEU A 248 -22.60 -14.19 -17.60
N TYR A 249 -22.27 -13.06 -16.97
CA TYR A 249 -23.12 -11.85 -17.07
C TYR A 249 -22.31 -10.58 -17.32
N TYR A 250 -21.84 -10.42 -18.56
CA TYR A 250 -21.33 -9.13 -19.03
C TYR A 250 -22.50 -8.14 -19.14
N GLN A 251 -22.46 -7.09 -18.33
CA GLN A 251 -23.28 -5.91 -18.56
C GLN A 251 -22.66 -5.09 -19.70
N PRO A 252 -23.45 -4.26 -20.42
CA PRO A 252 -22.90 -3.31 -21.37
C PRO A 252 -21.82 -2.45 -20.73
N ILE A 253 -20.64 -2.38 -21.36
CA ILE A 253 -19.52 -1.54 -20.90
C ILE A 253 -19.96 -0.08 -20.93
N ARG A 254 -19.93 0.59 -19.77
CA ARG A 254 -20.19 2.03 -19.68
C ARG A 254 -18.93 2.79 -20.07
N ARG A 255 -19.06 3.72 -21.02
CA ARG A 255 -17.99 4.70 -21.29
C ARG A 255 -18.11 5.87 -20.33
N LEU A 256 -16.98 6.23 -19.72
CA LEU A 256 -16.90 7.31 -18.75
C LEU A 256 -16.57 8.64 -19.44
N PRO A 257 -16.88 9.78 -18.80
CA PRO A 257 -16.40 11.07 -19.27
C PRO A 257 -14.87 11.07 -19.31
N GLN A 258 -14.32 11.43 -20.46
CA GLN A 258 -12.88 11.37 -20.74
C GLN A 258 -12.10 12.13 -19.64
N GLY A 259 -11.07 11.49 -19.10
CA GLY A 259 -10.07 12.14 -18.25
C GLY A 259 -8.96 12.75 -19.09
N GLU A 260 -8.13 13.59 -18.47
CA GLU A 260 -6.89 14.08 -19.07
C GLU A 260 -5.70 13.52 -18.29
N TYR A 261 -5.17 12.37 -18.73
CA TYR A 261 -3.99 11.74 -18.14
C TYR A 261 -2.75 12.01 -19.00
N GLY A 262 -2.46 13.30 -19.21
CA GLY A 262 -1.51 13.79 -20.23
C GLY A 262 -0.04 13.41 -20.02
N TYR A 263 0.32 12.82 -18.88
CA TYR A 263 1.68 12.38 -18.58
C TYR A 263 1.82 10.85 -18.49
N LEU A 264 0.71 10.09 -18.55
CA LEU A 264 0.72 8.66 -18.30
C LEU A 264 1.32 7.90 -19.49
N LYS A 265 2.50 7.31 -19.28
CA LYS A 265 3.26 6.56 -20.30
C LYS A 265 3.20 5.06 -20.11
N ASN A 266 3.10 4.60 -18.86
CA ASN A 266 3.19 3.19 -18.52
C ASN A 266 1.99 2.77 -17.68
N MET A 267 1.24 1.78 -18.17
CA MET A 267 0.16 1.13 -17.42
C MET A 267 0.45 -0.36 -17.32
N HIS A 268 0.39 -0.90 -16.10
CA HIS A 268 0.58 -2.32 -15.86
C HIS A 268 -0.54 -2.84 -14.96
N ILE A 269 -1.18 -3.91 -15.41
CA ILE A 269 -2.29 -4.56 -14.70
C ILE A 269 -1.91 -6.01 -14.45
N THR A 270 -2.14 -6.50 -13.24
CA THR A 270 -2.02 -7.93 -12.92
C THR A 270 -3.29 -8.44 -12.27
N GLY A 271 -3.51 -9.77 -12.29
CA GLY A 271 -4.68 -10.38 -11.69
C GLY A 271 -5.97 -10.05 -12.44
N PHE A 272 -5.85 -9.68 -13.73
CA PHE A 272 -6.96 -9.26 -14.56
C PHE A 272 -7.83 -10.46 -14.93
N VAL A 273 -9.13 -10.38 -14.69
CA VAL A 273 -10.11 -11.40 -15.08
C VAL A 273 -11.09 -10.89 -16.14
N ALA A 274 -10.86 -9.68 -16.65
CA ALA A 274 -11.72 -8.99 -17.61
C ALA A 274 -13.18 -8.92 -17.17
N SER A 275 -13.41 -8.68 -15.88
CA SER A 275 -14.77 -8.37 -15.39
C SER A 275 -15.26 -7.03 -15.99
N THR A 276 -16.58 -6.80 -16.00
CA THR A 276 -17.15 -5.55 -16.56
C THR A 276 -16.47 -4.31 -16.01
N GLY A 277 -16.29 -4.18 -14.69
CA GLY A 277 -15.66 -3.00 -14.10
C GLY A 277 -14.17 -2.86 -14.39
N GLU A 278 -13.45 -3.99 -14.49
CA GLU A 278 -12.02 -4.00 -14.85
C GLU A 278 -11.83 -3.52 -16.28
N LEU A 279 -12.69 -3.97 -17.20
CA LEU A 279 -12.73 -3.49 -18.59
C LEU A 279 -13.12 -2.01 -18.66
N GLU A 280 -14.14 -1.57 -17.95
CA GLU A 280 -14.55 -0.15 -17.88
C GLU A 280 -13.38 0.74 -17.43
N SER A 281 -12.61 0.29 -16.44
CA SER A 281 -11.48 1.05 -15.89
C SER A 281 -10.27 1.05 -16.82
N LEU A 282 -9.95 -0.10 -17.42
CA LEU A 282 -8.92 -0.22 -18.45
C LEU A 282 -9.22 0.74 -19.61
N LEU A 283 -10.43 0.66 -20.17
CA LEU A 283 -10.83 1.45 -21.32
C LEU A 283 -10.82 2.95 -21.01
N HIS A 284 -11.35 3.35 -19.85
CA HIS A 284 -11.32 4.74 -19.40
C HIS A 284 -9.89 5.30 -19.37
N VAL A 285 -8.92 4.55 -18.83
CA VAL A 285 -7.53 5.00 -18.76
C VAL A 285 -6.90 5.09 -20.14
N VAL A 286 -7.08 4.07 -20.98
CA VAL A 286 -6.53 4.03 -22.35
C VAL A 286 -7.11 5.17 -23.20
N GLU A 287 -8.41 5.43 -23.13
CA GLU A 287 -9.06 6.54 -23.85
C GLU A 287 -8.60 7.92 -23.36
N SER A 288 -8.15 8.01 -22.11
CA SER A 288 -7.78 9.27 -21.45
C SER A 288 -6.28 9.58 -21.48
N ALA A 289 -5.43 8.59 -21.81
CA ALA A 289 -3.98 8.69 -21.79
C ALA A 289 -3.40 8.84 -23.22
N SER A 290 -3.29 10.08 -23.69
CA SER A 290 -2.90 10.41 -25.07
C SER A 290 -1.45 10.07 -25.45
N ILE A 291 -0.60 9.80 -24.46
CA ILE A 291 0.83 9.49 -24.66
C ILE A 291 1.22 8.11 -24.11
N LEU A 292 0.25 7.22 -23.91
CA LEU A 292 0.52 5.88 -23.36
C LEU A 292 1.47 5.11 -24.29
N GLU A 293 2.65 4.75 -23.79
CA GLU A 293 3.72 4.07 -24.55
C GLU A 293 3.67 2.55 -24.35
N VAL A 294 3.39 2.11 -23.12
CA VAL A 294 3.38 0.70 -22.72
C VAL A 294 2.13 0.37 -21.93
N LEU A 295 1.42 -0.67 -22.37
CA LEU A 295 0.32 -1.30 -21.65
C LEU A 295 0.66 -2.79 -21.46
N THR A 296 0.80 -3.22 -20.22
CA THR A 296 1.03 -4.63 -19.87
C THR A 296 -0.15 -5.15 -19.07
N ILE A 297 -0.74 -6.27 -19.49
CA ILE A 297 -1.86 -6.91 -18.78
C ILE A 297 -1.50 -8.37 -18.54
N GLU A 298 -1.49 -8.75 -17.27
CA GLU A 298 -1.27 -10.12 -16.81
C GLU A 298 -2.58 -10.68 -16.26
N ALA A 299 -3.06 -11.76 -16.88
CA ALA A 299 -4.30 -12.41 -16.46
C ALA A 299 -4.13 -13.05 -15.06
N ALA A 300 -5.20 -13.12 -14.28
CA ALA A 300 -5.16 -13.82 -12.99
C ALA A 300 -4.85 -15.32 -13.18
N GLY A 301 -3.93 -15.86 -12.37
CA GLY A 301 -4.00 -17.26 -11.96
C GLY A 301 -5.01 -17.34 -10.82
N MET A 302 -6.15 -18.01 -10.99
CA MET A 302 -7.11 -18.14 -9.89
C MET A 302 -6.45 -18.87 -8.71
N LEU A 303 -6.46 -18.26 -7.52
CA LEU A 303 -5.96 -18.90 -6.30
C LEU A 303 -6.78 -20.17 -6.03
N GLY A 304 -6.15 -21.34 -6.20
CA GLY A 304 -6.71 -22.66 -5.87
C GLY A 304 -7.11 -23.53 -7.07
N LYS A 305 -7.21 -22.96 -8.28
CA LYS A 305 -7.28 -23.68 -9.56
C LYS A 305 -6.76 -22.72 -10.62
N ASP A 306 -5.67 -23.04 -11.32
CA ASP A 306 -5.28 -22.28 -12.49
C ASP A 306 -6.52 -22.04 -13.38
N ILE A 307 -6.71 -20.81 -13.85
CA ILE A 307 -7.53 -20.64 -15.05
C ILE A 307 -6.87 -21.55 -16.07
N ASP A 308 -7.61 -22.53 -16.59
CA ASP A 308 -7.07 -23.35 -17.66
C ASP A 308 -6.58 -22.45 -18.79
N TYR A 309 -5.63 -22.96 -19.59
CA TYR A 309 -5.07 -22.20 -20.71
C TYR A 309 -6.16 -21.56 -21.59
N GLU A 310 -7.32 -22.21 -21.70
CA GLU A 310 -8.48 -21.75 -22.45
C GLU A 310 -9.14 -20.50 -21.85
N GLY A 311 -9.28 -20.39 -20.53
CA GLY A 311 -9.82 -19.19 -19.88
C GLY A 311 -8.88 -17.98 -20.00
N ARG A 312 -7.55 -18.18 -19.97
CA ARG A 312 -6.58 -17.09 -20.22
C ARG A 312 -6.68 -16.57 -21.65
N LEU A 313 -6.79 -17.48 -22.63
CA LEU A 313 -7.00 -17.11 -24.03
C LEU A 313 -8.31 -16.31 -24.22
N LYS A 314 -9.39 -16.69 -23.54
CA LYS A 314 -10.66 -15.95 -23.60
C LYS A 314 -10.54 -14.54 -23.03
N VAL A 315 -9.83 -14.37 -21.91
CA VAL A 315 -9.53 -13.03 -21.35
C VAL A 315 -8.72 -12.21 -22.35
N GLU A 316 -7.71 -12.80 -22.97
CA GLU A 316 -6.88 -12.11 -23.95
C GLU A 316 -7.68 -11.68 -25.19
N GLU A 317 -8.43 -12.59 -25.81
CA GLU A 317 -9.24 -12.33 -27.00
C GLU A 317 -10.28 -11.22 -26.74
N LEU A 318 -10.99 -11.31 -25.60
CA LEU A 318 -11.97 -10.32 -25.20
C LEU A 318 -11.32 -8.95 -24.99
N THR A 319 -10.20 -8.91 -24.29
CA THR A 319 -9.47 -7.66 -24.02
C THR A 319 -9.00 -7.01 -25.31
N ARG A 320 -8.40 -7.79 -26.23
CA ARG A 320 -7.97 -7.28 -27.54
C ARG A 320 -9.14 -6.72 -28.35
N ARG A 321 -10.30 -7.39 -28.34
CA ARG A 321 -11.50 -6.92 -29.03
C ARG A 321 -11.99 -5.56 -28.52
N TYR A 322 -11.90 -5.31 -27.22
CA TYR A 322 -12.31 -4.03 -26.64
C TYR A 322 -11.28 -2.91 -26.84
N LEU A 323 -10.00 -3.27 -26.88
CA LEU A 323 -8.91 -2.33 -27.13
C LEU A 323 -8.78 -1.94 -28.62
N ASP A 324 -9.35 -2.75 -29.52
CA ASP A 324 -9.33 -2.48 -30.96
C ASP A 324 -10.04 -1.16 -31.29
N GLY A 325 -9.38 -0.35 -32.12
CA GLY A 325 -9.84 0.99 -32.49
C GLY A 325 -9.71 2.08 -31.40
N ILE A 326 -9.28 1.74 -30.18
CA ILE A 326 -9.07 2.70 -29.09
C ILE A 326 -7.59 2.90 -28.78
N MET A 327 -6.81 1.82 -28.85
CA MET A 327 -5.36 1.86 -28.63
C MET A 327 -4.66 2.79 -29.64
N LEU A 328 -3.78 3.65 -29.13
CA LEU A 328 -2.95 4.49 -29.98
C LEU A 328 -1.93 3.64 -30.74
N ARG A 329 -1.65 4.02 -31.99
CA ARG A 329 -0.76 3.26 -32.90
C ARG A 329 0.65 2.99 -32.33
N ASN A 330 1.13 3.86 -31.45
CA ASN A 330 2.49 3.77 -30.89
C ASN A 330 2.55 3.02 -29.57
N THR A 331 1.41 2.67 -28.97
CA THR A 331 1.39 1.97 -27.69
C THR A 331 1.70 0.49 -27.88
N LYS A 332 2.66 -0.03 -27.12
CA LYS A 332 3.01 -1.44 -27.09
C LYS A 332 2.12 -2.17 -26.08
N LEU A 333 1.33 -3.13 -26.57
CA LEU A 333 0.51 -4.01 -25.74
C LEU A 333 1.24 -5.33 -25.47
N TYR A 334 1.49 -5.63 -24.20
CA TYR A 334 2.00 -6.92 -23.73
C TYR A 334 0.89 -7.64 -22.95
N MET A 335 0.56 -8.86 -23.36
CA MET A 335 -0.40 -9.73 -22.67
C MET A 335 0.37 -10.96 -22.17
N ALA A 336 0.20 -11.35 -20.90
CA ALA A 336 0.87 -12.50 -20.28
C ALA A 336 -0.07 -13.38 -19.43
#